data_AF-A0A831UJ17-F1
#
_entry.id   AF-A0A831UJ17-F1
#
_cell.length_a   1.000
_cell.length_b   1.000
_cell.length_c   1.000
_cell.angle_alpha   90.00
_cell.angle_beta   90.00
_cell.angle_gamma   90.00
#
_symmetry.space_group_name_H-M   'P 1'
#
loop_
_entity.id
_entity.type
_entity.pdbx_description
1 polymer ?
#
loop_
_entity_poly.entity_id
_entity_poly.type
_entity_poly.pdbx_seq_one_letter_code
_entity_poly.pdbx_strand_id
1 'polypeptide(L)'
;AYVHQAEDFAFIQERLPARGLVAFVGEGAVLPRESGVSQRPLRGAVPFASPPSLRVAFRVPHAGEVFGMGLPRGLTLITGGGFHGKTTLLEALVHGVHPHVPGDGREWVVTEALAQRVQSEDGRSVQGVDLRPFVHDLPRGQDTAFFATEDASGSTSLAAALLEALELGARVLLLDEDTSATNLLVRDARMQALVRRETLTPLLDRVGDFKALGVSLVLVVGGVGDYLDLADTVVLMEAYRPKEATAEARAVARAHPTGRAYGEPRYPLRVRPRAPLPESFDPRRGRKERVKGRGLRELLYGEEVVDLSALDLFEHAQVRATGAFFQRLLRLADGKTPLRTLVERALQEEDLFRLEGVPELAQVRPLELGAAANRLRALRVRQVDPSHQGS
;
A
#
# COMPACT_ATOMS: atom_id res chain seq x y z
N ALA A 1 28.63 -7.41 8.97
CA ALA A 1 27.55 -8.17 8.32
C ALA A 1 26.23 -7.41 8.39
N TYR A 2 25.62 -7.23 9.57
CA TYR A 2 24.36 -6.48 9.73
C TYR A 2 24.42 -5.06 9.15
N VAL A 3 25.42 -4.26 9.54
CA VAL A 3 25.58 -2.87 9.06
C VAL A 3 25.71 -2.82 7.53
N HIS A 4 26.61 -3.62 6.96
CA HIS A 4 26.82 -3.68 5.51
C HIS A 4 25.55 -4.07 4.73
N GLN A 5 24.75 -5.02 5.26
CA GLN A 5 23.49 -5.40 4.61
C GLN A 5 22.51 -4.21 4.59
N ALA A 6 22.40 -3.47 5.70
CA ALA A 6 21.51 -2.32 5.77
C ALA A 6 21.96 -1.18 4.84
N GLU A 7 23.27 -0.93 4.75
CA GLU A 7 23.86 0.05 3.83
C GLU A 7 23.67 -0.35 2.36
N ASP A 8 23.88 -1.62 2.00
CA ASP A 8 23.63 -2.14 0.66
C ASP A 8 22.14 -2.11 0.29
N PHE A 9 21.24 -2.44 1.23
CA PHE A 9 19.79 -2.32 1.07
C PHE A 9 19.38 -0.88 0.77
N ALA A 10 19.81 0.07 1.62
CA ALA A 10 19.51 1.48 1.46
C ALA A 10 20.04 2.00 0.11
N PHE A 11 21.25 1.58 -0.27
CA PHE A 11 21.84 1.92 -1.55
C PHE A 11 20.96 1.50 -2.73
N ILE A 12 20.46 0.26 -2.73
CA ILE A 12 19.55 -0.23 -3.78
C ILE A 12 18.24 0.57 -3.76
N GLN A 13 17.63 0.73 -2.58
CA GLN A 13 16.31 1.36 -2.43
C GLN A 13 16.29 2.79 -2.99
N GLU A 14 17.28 3.60 -2.64
CA GLU A 14 17.44 4.98 -3.14
C GLU A 14 17.58 5.06 -4.67
N ARG A 15 18.09 4.00 -5.31
CA ARG A 15 18.45 3.98 -6.74
C ARG A 15 17.40 3.30 -7.61
N LEU A 16 16.41 2.62 -7.02
CA LEU A 16 15.28 2.05 -7.78
C LEU A 16 14.62 3.11 -8.68
N PRO A 17 14.25 4.32 -8.19
CA PRO A 17 13.57 5.31 -9.01
C PRO A 17 14.41 5.77 -10.22
N ALA A 18 15.70 6.04 -10.00
CA ALA A 18 16.62 6.49 -11.04
C ALA A 18 16.84 5.43 -12.15
N ARG A 19 16.61 4.15 -11.83
CA ARG A 19 16.66 3.04 -12.79
C ARG A 19 15.30 2.68 -13.39
N GLY A 20 14.25 3.46 -13.09
CA GLY A 20 12.90 3.17 -13.58
C GLY A 20 12.29 1.91 -12.97
N LEU A 21 12.76 1.49 -11.78
CA LEU A 21 12.29 0.31 -11.06
C LEU A 21 11.44 0.72 -9.85
N VAL A 22 10.57 -0.19 -9.43
CA VAL A 22 9.75 -0.10 -8.21
C VAL A 22 10.14 -1.13 -7.17
N ALA A 23 10.80 -2.21 -7.59
CA ALA A 23 11.35 -3.21 -6.70
C ALA A 23 12.51 -3.99 -7.33
N PHE A 24 13.27 -4.66 -6.48
CA PHE A 24 14.35 -5.58 -6.80
C PHE A 24 14.23 -6.83 -5.93
N VAL A 25 14.34 -8.01 -6.54
CA VAL A 25 14.32 -9.31 -5.84
C VAL A 25 15.58 -10.07 -6.20
N GLY A 26 16.52 -10.15 -5.26
CA GLY A 26 17.83 -10.77 -5.47
C GLY A 26 17.78 -12.26 -5.82
N GLU A 27 18.73 -12.70 -6.64
CA GLU A 27 18.96 -14.11 -6.93
C GLU A 27 19.18 -14.91 -5.63
N GLY A 28 18.55 -16.08 -5.55
CA GLY A 28 18.68 -16.98 -4.40
C GLY A 28 17.85 -16.60 -3.18
N ALA A 29 17.06 -15.52 -3.22
CA ALA A 29 16.19 -15.12 -2.10
C ALA A 29 15.22 -16.25 -1.70
N VAL A 30 14.97 -16.38 -0.40
CA VAL A 30 13.99 -17.31 0.17
C VAL A 30 12.78 -16.51 0.63
N LEU A 31 11.80 -16.41 -0.28
CA LEU A 31 10.57 -15.65 -0.06
C LEU A 31 9.61 -16.32 0.95
N PRO A 32 9.28 -17.62 0.84
CA PRO A 32 8.32 -18.24 1.74
C PRO A 32 8.82 -18.30 3.18
N ARG A 33 7.90 -18.10 4.12
CA ARG A 33 8.18 -18.20 5.55
C ARG A 33 7.85 -19.60 6.06
N GLU A 34 8.45 -19.95 7.20
CA GLU A 34 8.31 -21.26 7.84
C GLU A 34 6.85 -21.61 8.13
N SER A 35 6.04 -20.62 8.54
CA SER A 35 4.60 -20.78 8.74
C SER A 35 3.91 -19.41 8.78
N GLY A 36 2.57 -19.39 8.79
CA GLY A 36 1.79 -18.15 8.90
C GLY A 36 1.96 -17.38 10.23
N VAL A 37 2.62 -17.97 11.23
CA VAL A 37 2.91 -17.34 12.54
C VAL A 37 4.41 -17.16 12.80
N SER A 38 5.27 -17.58 11.87
CA SER A 38 6.72 -17.52 12.00
C SER A 38 7.31 -16.71 10.86
N GLN A 39 8.04 -15.65 11.20
CA GLN A 39 8.75 -14.83 10.23
C GLN A 39 10.11 -15.42 9.85
N ARG A 40 10.45 -16.67 10.20
CA ARG A 40 11.69 -17.33 9.75
C ARG A 40 11.56 -17.84 8.32
N PRO A 41 12.65 -17.95 7.52
CA PRO A 41 12.57 -18.50 6.17
C PRO A 41 12.19 -19.98 6.18
N LEU A 42 11.44 -20.41 5.16
CA LEU A 42 11.11 -21.82 4.97
C LEU A 42 12.36 -22.61 4.56
N ARG A 43 12.67 -23.67 5.32
CA ARG A 43 13.79 -24.58 5.00
C ARG A 43 13.47 -25.40 3.75
N GLY A 44 14.45 -25.54 2.86
CA GLY A 44 14.29 -26.33 1.62
C GLY A 44 13.36 -25.68 0.59
N ALA A 45 13.04 -24.39 0.76
CA ALA A 45 12.28 -23.63 -0.22
C ALA A 45 13.02 -23.54 -1.57
N VAL A 46 12.25 -23.38 -2.65
CA VAL A 46 12.79 -23.06 -3.98
C VAL A 46 13.40 -21.66 -3.92
N PRO A 47 14.73 -21.50 -4.12
CA PRO A 47 15.33 -20.19 -4.15
C PRO A 47 14.81 -19.39 -5.34
N PHE A 48 14.62 -18.10 -5.14
CA PHE A 48 14.18 -17.20 -6.20
C PHE A 48 15.21 -17.15 -7.32
N ALA A 49 14.74 -17.20 -8.57
CA ALA A 49 15.58 -17.10 -9.76
C ALA A 49 14.95 -16.11 -10.73
N SER A 50 15.68 -15.09 -11.15
CA SER A 50 15.12 -14.02 -11.97
C SER A 50 14.83 -14.50 -13.39
N PRO A 51 13.70 -14.10 -14.01
CA PRO A 51 13.52 -14.33 -15.43
C PRO A 51 14.55 -13.50 -16.22
N PRO A 52 15.18 -14.04 -17.28
CA PRO A 52 16.27 -13.36 -17.98
C PRO A 52 15.94 -11.95 -18.47
N SER A 53 14.71 -11.70 -18.91
CA SER A 53 14.26 -10.39 -19.41
C SER A 53 14.08 -9.32 -18.34
N LEU A 54 13.95 -9.70 -17.06
CA LEU A 54 13.86 -8.75 -15.94
C LEU A 54 15.12 -8.76 -15.06
N ARG A 55 16.15 -9.51 -15.45
CA ARG A 55 17.38 -9.61 -14.66
C ARG A 55 18.19 -8.32 -14.77
N VAL A 56 18.45 -7.69 -13.64
CA VAL A 56 19.27 -6.48 -13.49
C VAL A 56 20.38 -6.73 -12.47
N ALA A 57 21.37 -5.83 -12.43
CA ALA A 57 22.49 -5.89 -11.49
C ALA A 57 22.70 -4.55 -10.79
N PHE A 58 22.87 -4.57 -9.46
CA PHE A 58 23.31 -3.41 -8.68
C PHE A 58 24.74 -3.65 -8.19
N ARG A 59 25.62 -2.67 -8.43
CA ARG A 59 26.93 -2.63 -7.78
C ARG A 59 26.80 -1.85 -6.48
N VAL A 60 26.68 -2.56 -5.37
CA VAL A 60 26.49 -2.02 -4.02
C VAL A 60 27.84 -1.80 -3.31
N PRO A 61 27.89 -0.95 -2.27
CA PRO A 61 29.13 -0.58 -1.61
C PRO A 61 29.90 -1.75 -0.97
N HIS A 62 29.21 -2.75 -0.41
CA HIS A 62 29.85 -3.81 0.39
C HIS A 62 29.81 -5.19 -0.29
N ALA A 63 28.65 -5.66 -0.76
CA ALA A 63 28.52 -6.98 -1.38
C ALA A 63 29.01 -7.05 -2.85
N GLY A 64 29.42 -5.94 -3.45
CA GLY A 64 29.87 -5.90 -4.84
C GLY A 64 28.70 -5.93 -5.81
N GLU A 65 28.70 -6.84 -6.78
CA GLU A 65 27.63 -6.94 -7.77
C GLU A 65 26.55 -7.94 -7.32
N VAL A 66 25.32 -7.45 -7.18
CA VAL A 66 24.14 -8.24 -6.78
C VAL A 66 23.17 -8.30 -7.96
N PHE A 67 22.83 -9.51 -8.38
CA PHE A 67 21.87 -9.77 -9.45
C PHE A 67 20.49 -10.08 -8.90
N GLY A 68 19.45 -9.77 -9.67
CA GLY A 68 18.07 -10.06 -9.29
C GLY A 68 17.06 -9.57 -10.32
N MET A 69 15.79 -9.82 -10.05
CA MET A 69 14.68 -9.35 -10.86
C MET A 69 14.38 -7.89 -10.51
N GLY A 70 14.46 -6.99 -11.49
CA GLY A 70 13.98 -5.62 -11.36
C GLY A 70 12.56 -5.50 -11.88
N LEU A 71 11.63 -5.05 -11.04
CA LEU A 71 10.26 -4.73 -11.47
C LEU A 71 10.22 -3.28 -11.97
N PRO A 72 9.85 -3.04 -13.24
CA PRO A 72 9.78 -1.68 -13.79
C PRO A 72 8.59 -0.90 -13.26
N ARG A 73 8.66 0.43 -13.37
CA ARG A 73 7.50 1.31 -13.15
C ARG A 73 6.36 0.99 -14.12
N GLY A 74 5.13 1.21 -13.67
CA GLY A 74 3.91 0.96 -14.45
C GLY A 74 2.95 0.01 -13.74
N LEU A 75 2.16 -0.72 -14.52
CA LEU A 75 1.31 -1.82 -14.04
C LEU A 75 2.06 -3.14 -14.22
N THR A 76 2.44 -3.75 -13.10
CA THR A 76 2.94 -5.13 -13.04
C THR A 76 1.83 -6.06 -12.54
N LEU A 77 1.56 -7.12 -13.29
CA LEU A 77 0.70 -8.22 -12.83
C LEU A 77 1.56 -9.39 -12.35
N ILE A 78 1.24 -9.92 -11.17
CA ILE A 78 1.79 -11.19 -10.68
C ILE A 78 0.66 -12.23 -10.81
N THR A 79 0.80 -13.18 -11.74
CA THR A 79 -0.26 -14.14 -12.07
C THR A 79 0.22 -15.59 -12.01
N GLY A 80 -0.66 -16.55 -12.28
CA GLY A 80 -0.41 -17.99 -12.20
C GLY A 80 -1.44 -18.75 -11.37
N GLY A 81 -1.31 -20.08 -11.33
CA GLY A 81 -2.21 -20.97 -10.59
C GLY A 81 -2.25 -20.69 -9.07
N GLY A 82 -3.30 -21.16 -8.40
CA GLY A 82 -3.36 -21.19 -6.94
C GLY A 82 -2.17 -21.97 -6.37
N PHE A 83 -1.63 -21.54 -5.22
CA PHE A 83 -0.46 -22.15 -4.56
C PHE A 83 0.87 -22.10 -5.32
N HIS A 84 1.01 -21.30 -6.38
CA HIS A 84 2.28 -21.20 -7.12
C HIS A 84 3.23 -20.09 -6.62
N GLY A 85 2.89 -19.41 -5.52
CA GLY A 85 3.78 -18.41 -4.86
C GLY A 85 3.51 -16.94 -5.20
N LYS A 86 2.35 -16.60 -5.79
CA LYS A 86 1.98 -15.21 -6.12
C LYS A 86 1.95 -14.30 -4.89
N THR A 87 1.09 -14.63 -3.92
CA THR A 87 0.97 -13.87 -2.67
C THR A 87 2.28 -13.91 -1.88
N THR A 88 3.04 -15.00 -1.90
CA THR A 88 4.36 -15.06 -1.27
C THR A 88 5.34 -14.04 -1.86
N LEU A 89 5.34 -13.85 -3.19
CA LEU A 89 6.14 -12.81 -3.84
C LEU A 89 5.63 -11.42 -3.43
N LEU A 90 4.32 -11.17 -3.47
CA LEU A 90 3.74 -9.89 -3.07
C LEU A 90 4.09 -9.53 -1.62
N GLU A 91 3.90 -10.46 -0.68
CA GLU A 91 4.23 -10.27 0.74
C GLU A 91 5.73 -9.97 0.96
N ALA A 92 6.61 -10.60 0.18
CA ALA A 92 8.03 -10.25 0.21
C ALA A 92 8.28 -8.81 -0.26
N LEU A 93 7.58 -8.35 -1.32
CA LEU A 93 7.67 -6.97 -1.79
C LEU A 93 7.07 -5.96 -0.79
N VAL A 94 5.98 -6.32 -0.11
CA VAL A 94 5.36 -5.50 0.95
C VAL A 94 6.35 -5.24 2.08
N HIS A 95 7.04 -6.27 2.55
CA HIS A 95 8.06 -6.13 3.59
C HIS A 95 9.40 -5.60 3.08
N GLY A 96 9.66 -5.68 1.77
CA GLY A 96 10.89 -5.20 1.11
C GLY A 96 11.11 -3.69 1.19
N VAL A 97 10.18 -2.94 1.80
CA VAL A 97 10.36 -1.54 2.17
C VAL A 97 11.28 -1.35 3.38
N HIS A 98 11.56 -2.43 4.13
CA HIS A 98 12.47 -2.47 5.27
C HIS A 98 13.67 -3.40 5.03
N PRO A 99 14.86 -3.06 5.58
CA PRO A 99 15.99 -3.99 5.56
C PRO A 99 15.70 -5.21 6.42
N HIS A 100 16.16 -6.38 5.97
CA HIS A 100 16.04 -7.64 6.70
C HIS A 100 17.40 -8.09 7.24
N VAL A 101 17.40 -8.73 8.41
CA VAL A 101 18.63 -9.24 9.01
C VAL A 101 19.30 -10.32 8.13
N PRO A 102 20.65 -10.43 8.13
CA PRO A 102 21.35 -11.54 7.50
C PRO A 102 20.82 -12.90 7.96
N GLY A 103 20.53 -13.78 7.00
CA GLY A 103 19.91 -15.09 7.20
C GLY A 103 18.37 -15.10 7.13
N ASP A 104 17.71 -13.95 6.94
CA ASP A 104 16.25 -13.88 6.78
C ASP A 104 15.77 -14.49 5.45
N GLY A 105 16.60 -14.47 4.40
CA GLY A 105 16.26 -14.89 3.05
C GLY A 105 15.65 -13.80 2.17
N ARG A 106 15.22 -12.66 2.74
CA ARG A 106 14.68 -11.50 2.00
C ARG A 106 15.59 -10.28 2.04
N GLU A 107 16.86 -10.43 2.40
CA GLU A 107 17.85 -9.35 2.55
C GLU A 107 18.05 -8.54 1.27
N TRP A 108 17.82 -9.18 0.13
CA TRP A 108 17.90 -8.60 -1.21
C TRP A 108 16.53 -8.39 -1.87
N VAL A 109 15.46 -8.38 -1.08
CA VAL A 109 14.14 -7.95 -1.53
C VAL A 109 13.97 -6.49 -1.12
N VAL A 110 14.07 -5.61 -2.12
CA VAL A 110 14.08 -4.16 -1.91
C VAL A 110 12.96 -3.54 -2.73
N THR A 111 12.07 -2.83 -2.07
CA THR A 111 10.92 -2.15 -2.67
C THR A 111 11.06 -0.66 -2.46
N GLU A 112 10.51 0.13 -3.39
CA GLU A 112 10.44 1.59 -3.30
C GLU A 112 9.89 2.03 -1.92
N ALA A 113 10.52 3.03 -1.31
CA ALA A 113 10.31 3.39 0.10
C ALA A 113 8.88 3.87 0.41
N LEU A 114 8.22 4.48 -0.59
CA LEU A 114 6.83 4.94 -0.55
C LEU A 114 5.87 3.93 -1.21
N ALA A 115 6.22 2.65 -1.21
CA ALA A 115 5.30 1.58 -1.53
C ALA A 115 4.36 1.25 -0.36
N GLN A 116 3.08 1.04 -0.64
CA GLN A 116 2.08 0.67 0.36
C GLN A 116 1.13 -0.39 -0.18
N ARG A 117 0.86 -1.41 0.64
CA ARG A 117 -0.25 -2.32 0.41
C ARG A 117 -1.57 -1.63 0.72
N VAL A 118 -2.54 -1.83 -0.15
CA VAL A 118 -3.94 -1.42 0.09
C VAL A 118 -4.84 -2.62 -0.15
N GLN A 119 -5.88 -2.74 0.67
CA GLN A 119 -6.82 -3.86 0.66
C GLN A 119 -8.19 -3.40 1.15
N SER A 120 -9.20 -4.25 0.98
CA SER A 120 -10.53 -4.00 1.54
C SER A 120 -10.52 -4.14 3.06
N GLU A 121 -11.26 -3.25 3.71
CA GLU A 121 -11.44 -3.24 5.16
C GLU A 121 -12.92 -3.02 5.48
N ASP A 122 -13.70 -4.09 5.48
CA ASP A 122 -15.13 -4.01 5.81
C ASP A 122 -15.32 -3.47 7.23
N GLY A 123 -16.19 -2.46 7.38
CA GLY A 123 -16.55 -1.87 8.67
C GLY A 123 -15.59 -0.82 9.23
N ARG A 124 -14.52 -0.45 8.50
CA ARG A 124 -13.67 0.68 8.92
C ARG A 124 -14.40 2.02 8.76
N SER A 125 -14.02 3.01 9.57
CA SER A 125 -14.43 4.39 9.34
C SER A 125 -13.67 5.01 8.17
N VAL A 126 -14.32 5.98 7.54
CA VAL A 126 -13.76 6.88 6.52
C VAL A 126 -14.22 8.29 6.86
N GLN A 127 -13.32 9.29 6.81
CA GLN A 127 -13.63 10.66 7.21
C GLN A 127 -13.14 11.68 6.17
N GLY A 128 -14.08 12.34 5.51
CA GLY A 128 -13.85 13.49 4.62
C GLY A 128 -13.08 13.18 3.32
N VAL A 129 -13.10 11.93 2.84
CA VAL A 129 -12.40 11.53 1.59
C VAL A 129 -13.27 11.87 0.38
N ASP A 130 -12.70 12.51 -0.64
CA ASP A 130 -13.37 12.70 -1.94
C ASP A 130 -13.35 11.40 -2.74
N LEU A 131 -14.38 10.57 -2.56
CA LEU A 131 -14.49 9.26 -3.21
C LEU A 131 -14.96 9.33 -4.66
N ARG A 132 -15.36 10.49 -5.20
CA ARG A 132 -15.89 10.62 -6.58
C ARG A 132 -15.07 9.94 -7.68
N PRO A 133 -13.72 9.86 -7.60
CA PRO A 133 -12.95 9.09 -8.59
C PRO A 133 -13.33 7.60 -8.66
N PHE A 134 -13.88 7.02 -7.61
CA PHE A 134 -14.22 5.60 -7.54
C PHE A 134 -15.68 5.34 -7.21
N VAL A 135 -16.34 6.22 -6.45
CA VAL A 135 -17.69 6.04 -5.92
C VAL A 135 -18.53 7.28 -6.21
N HIS A 136 -19.60 7.13 -6.97
CA HIS A 136 -20.50 8.22 -7.36
C HIS A 136 -21.95 7.72 -7.49
N ASP A 137 -22.91 8.64 -7.61
CA ASP A 137 -24.32 8.34 -7.85
C ASP A 137 -24.95 7.36 -6.81
N LEU A 138 -24.50 7.44 -5.55
CA LEU A 138 -25.02 6.62 -4.47
C LEU A 138 -26.55 6.76 -4.34
N PRO A 139 -27.25 5.70 -3.89
CA PRO A 139 -28.69 5.77 -3.64
C PRO A 139 -29.05 6.96 -2.76
N ARG A 140 -30.20 7.59 -3.03
CA ARG A 140 -30.68 8.81 -2.35
C ARG A 140 -29.82 10.07 -2.57
N GLY A 141 -28.88 10.04 -3.52
CA GLY A 141 -28.11 11.22 -3.92
C GLY A 141 -27.09 11.67 -2.88
N GLN A 142 -26.58 10.74 -2.07
CA GLN A 142 -25.53 11.05 -1.10
C GLN A 142 -24.28 11.56 -1.83
N ASP A 143 -23.77 12.70 -1.38
CA ASP A 143 -22.54 13.29 -1.92
C ASP A 143 -21.31 12.49 -1.48
N THR A 144 -20.45 12.19 -2.45
CA THR A 144 -19.18 11.48 -2.24
C THR A 144 -17.96 12.40 -2.33
N ALA A 145 -18.15 13.71 -2.48
CA ALA A 145 -17.07 14.70 -2.56
C ALA A 145 -16.33 14.93 -1.23
N PHE A 146 -16.99 14.67 -0.10
CA PHE A 146 -16.44 14.74 1.25
C PHE A 146 -17.07 13.63 2.10
N PHE A 147 -16.82 12.39 1.68
CA PHE A 147 -17.52 11.22 2.18
C PHE A 147 -17.08 10.87 3.60
N ALA A 148 -18.05 10.52 4.45
CA ALA A 148 -17.82 10.01 5.79
C ALA A 148 -18.76 8.85 6.12
N THR A 149 -18.23 7.83 6.80
CA THR A 149 -19.01 6.70 7.33
C THR A 149 -18.27 6.07 8.51
N GLU A 150 -19.01 5.43 9.40
CA GLU A 150 -18.45 4.57 10.47
C GLU A 150 -18.39 3.09 10.06
N ASP A 151 -19.01 2.74 8.93
CA ASP A 151 -19.18 1.36 8.46
C ASP A 151 -19.05 1.33 6.93
N ALA A 152 -17.81 1.33 6.44
CA ALA A 152 -17.54 1.26 5.00
C ALA A 152 -17.68 -0.17 4.47
N SER A 153 -18.32 -0.33 3.31
CA SER A 153 -18.25 -1.59 2.54
C SER A 153 -16.86 -1.79 1.94
N GLY A 154 -16.51 -3.01 1.53
CA GLY A 154 -15.18 -3.36 1.03
C GLY A 154 -14.73 -2.54 -0.18
N SER A 155 -15.63 -2.24 -1.13
CA SER A 155 -15.31 -1.36 -2.25
C SER A 155 -15.11 0.09 -1.81
N THR A 156 -15.89 0.56 -0.84
CA THR A 156 -15.78 1.92 -0.30
C THR A 156 -14.48 2.09 0.49
N SER A 157 -14.12 1.11 1.32
CA SER A 157 -12.89 1.12 2.11
C SER A 157 -11.64 0.98 1.24
N LEU A 158 -11.66 0.12 0.21
CA LEU A 158 -10.54 0.03 -0.74
C LEU A 158 -10.40 1.31 -1.57
N ALA A 159 -11.50 1.92 -2.02
CA ALA A 159 -11.47 3.21 -2.72
C ALA A 159 -10.90 4.32 -1.83
N ALA A 160 -11.31 4.37 -0.56
CA ALA A 160 -10.75 5.29 0.43
C ALA A 160 -9.24 5.03 0.62
N ALA A 161 -8.83 3.78 0.83
CA ALA A 161 -7.44 3.41 1.03
C ALA A 161 -6.54 3.81 -0.15
N LEU A 162 -7.00 3.63 -1.39
CA LEU A 162 -6.29 4.08 -2.60
C LEU A 162 -6.06 5.60 -2.57
N LEU A 163 -7.12 6.38 -2.31
CA LEU A 163 -7.05 7.84 -2.32
C LEU A 163 -6.25 8.40 -1.14
N GLU A 164 -6.35 7.77 0.03
CA GLU A 164 -5.59 8.09 1.23
C GLU A 164 -4.10 7.81 1.04
N ALA A 165 -3.73 6.68 0.44
CA ALA A 165 -2.34 6.37 0.13
C ALA A 165 -1.74 7.39 -0.85
N LEU A 166 -2.49 7.78 -1.89
CA LEU A 166 -2.09 8.84 -2.81
C LEU A 166 -1.96 10.21 -2.09
N GLU A 167 -2.87 10.54 -1.16
CA GLU A 167 -2.80 11.76 -0.35
C GLU A 167 -1.51 11.83 0.47
N LEU A 168 -1.11 10.70 1.05
CA LEU A 168 0.11 10.56 1.85
C LEU A 168 1.37 10.43 0.98
N GLY A 169 1.23 10.39 -0.35
CA GLY A 169 2.33 10.45 -1.30
C GLY A 169 2.88 9.09 -1.73
N ALA A 170 2.11 8.01 -1.61
CA ALA A 170 2.52 6.69 -2.11
C ALA A 170 2.93 6.76 -3.60
N ARG A 171 3.95 5.98 -3.97
CA ARG A 171 4.48 5.90 -5.34
C ARG A 171 4.28 4.52 -5.97
N VAL A 172 4.04 3.52 -5.14
CA VAL A 172 3.72 2.15 -5.56
C VAL A 172 2.58 1.64 -4.70
N LEU A 173 1.54 1.09 -5.31
CA LEU A 173 0.44 0.45 -4.61
C LEU A 173 0.49 -1.04 -4.89
N LEU A 174 0.53 -1.83 -3.81
CA LEU A 174 0.58 -3.29 -3.82
C LEU A 174 -0.82 -3.81 -3.49
N LEU A 175 -1.37 -4.66 -4.34
CA LEU A 175 -2.72 -5.18 -4.20
C LEU A 175 -2.74 -6.69 -4.45
N ASP A 176 -3.59 -7.40 -3.71
CA ASP A 176 -3.93 -8.80 -3.98
C ASP A 176 -5.43 -8.91 -4.28
N GLU A 177 -5.77 -9.61 -5.37
CA GLU A 177 -7.16 -9.92 -5.73
C GLU A 177 -7.91 -10.57 -4.56
N ASP A 178 -7.25 -11.46 -3.81
CA ASP A 178 -7.88 -12.22 -2.72
C ASP A 178 -8.27 -11.36 -1.50
N THR A 179 -7.68 -10.16 -1.37
CA THR A 179 -7.96 -9.22 -0.25
C THR A 179 -8.64 -7.93 -0.73
N SER A 180 -9.02 -7.88 -2.00
CA SER A 180 -9.62 -6.70 -2.63
C SER A 180 -11.08 -6.96 -2.99
N ALA A 181 -11.89 -5.91 -2.92
CA ALA A 181 -13.30 -6.00 -3.31
C ALA A 181 -13.37 -6.13 -4.84
N THR A 182 -13.80 -7.30 -5.33
CA THR A 182 -13.81 -7.62 -6.77
C THR A 182 -14.56 -6.58 -7.60
N ASN A 183 -15.67 -6.05 -7.08
CA ASN A 183 -16.49 -5.02 -7.73
C ASN A 183 -15.80 -3.65 -7.86
N LEU A 184 -14.76 -3.38 -7.06
CA LEU A 184 -13.89 -2.23 -7.27
C LEU A 184 -12.70 -2.58 -8.17
N LEU A 185 -12.19 -3.82 -8.14
CA LEU A 185 -11.08 -4.20 -9.02
C LEU A 185 -11.49 -4.23 -10.50
N VAL A 186 -12.65 -4.82 -10.81
CA VAL A 186 -13.06 -5.04 -12.19
C VAL A 186 -14.58 -5.03 -12.31
N ARG A 187 -15.04 -4.84 -13.54
CA ARG A 187 -16.44 -5.03 -13.89
C ARG A 187 -16.52 -5.59 -15.29
N ASP A 188 -16.94 -6.85 -15.42
CA ASP A 188 -16.97 -7.52 -16.72
C ASP A 188 -18.07 -6.97 -17.66
N ALA A 189 -18.01 -7.36 -18.93
CA ALA A 189 -18.97 -6.94 -19.95
C ALA A 189 -20.41 -7.39 -19.66
N ARG A 190 -20.59 -8.52 -18.96
CA ARG A 190 -21.92 -9.06 -18.63
C ARG A 190 -22.60 -8.21 -17.57
N MET A 191 -21.86 -7.84 -16.53
CA MET A 191 -22.30 -6.97 -15.47
C MET A 191 -22.55 -5.54 -15.97
N GLN A 192 -21.74 -5.06 -16.92
CA GLN A 192 -22.02 -3.79 -17.62
C GLN A 192 -23.35 -3.84 -18.39
N ALA A 193 -23.65 -4.95 -19.06
CA ALA A 193 -24.90 -5.11 -19.81
C ALA A 193 -26.14 -5.23 -18.90
N LEU A 194 -26.01 -5.93 -17.76
CA LEU A 194 -27.10 -6.17 -16.82
C LEU A 194 -27.40 -4.93 -15.95
N VAL A 195 -26.37 -4.33 -15.36
CA VAL A 195 -26.52 -3.24 -14.38
C VAL A 195 -26.23 -1.90 -15.08
N ARG A 196 -27.26 -1.22 -15.57
CA ARG A 196 -27.05 0.03 -16.34
C ARG A 196 -26.65 1.24 -15.50
N ARG A 197 -26.97 1.24 -14.20
CA ARG A 197 -26.63 2.32 -13.26
C ARG A 197 -25.67 1.78 -12.23
N GLU A 198 -24.40 2.04 -12.43
CA GLU A 198 -23.32 1.61 -11.55
C GLU A 198 -22.80 2.81 -10.75
N THR A 199 -22.50 2.58 -9.48
CA THR A 199 -22.00 3.61 -8.57
C THR A 199 -20.49 3.56 -8.42
N LEU A 200 -19.84 2.56 -9.01
CA LEU A 200 -18.40 2.35 -8.96
C LEU A 200 -17.72 2.59 -10.31
N THR A 201 -16.61 3.30 -10.28
CA THR A 201 -15.60 3.25 -11.34
C THR A 201 -14.51 2.25 -10.94
N PRO A 202 -14.35 1.11 -11.64
CA PRO A 202 -13.35 0.12 -11.29
C PRO A 202 -11.91 0.64 -11.39
N LEU A 203 -11.00 0.09 -10.57
CA LEU A 203 -9.56 0.36 -10.62
C LEU A 203 -8.97 0.09 -12.01
N LEU A 204 -9.50 -0.92 -12.71
CA LEU A 204 -9.13 -1.24 -14.09
C LEU A 204 -9.25 -0.03 -15.04
N ASP A 205 -10.28 0.81 -14.87
CA ASP A 205 -10.48 2.04 -15.67
C ASP A 205 -9.54 3.18 -15.25
N ARG A 206 -8.89 3.05 -14.10
CA ARG A 206 -8.02 4.06 -13.52
C ARG A 206 -6.54 3.77 -13.70
N VAL A 207 -6.17 2.61 -14.25
CA VAL A 207 -4.76 2.23 -14.49
C VAL A 207 -4.00 3.33 -15.23
N GLY A 208 -4.61 3.91 -16.27
CA GLY A 208 -4.01 5.02 -17.02
C GLY A 208 -3.79 6.28 -16.16
N ASP A 209 -4.74 6.61 -15.29
CA ASP A 209 -4.64 7.75 -14.38
C ASP A 209 -3.50 7.57 -13.36
N PHE A 210 -3.36 6.37 -12.78
CA PHE A 210 -2.24 6.08 -11.86
C PHE A 210 -0.88 6.22 -12.56
N LYS A 211 -0.75 5.71 -13.78
CA LYS A 211 0.46 5.89 -14.60
C LYS A 211 0.73 7.38 -14.87
N ALA A 212 -0.29 8.16 -15.18
CA ALA A 212 -0.17 9.61 -15.42
C ALA A 212 0.28 10.39 -14.17
N LEU A 213 -0.10 9.92 -12.97
CA LEU A 213 0.39 10.43 -11.68
C LEU A 213 1.81 9.94 -11.32
N GLY A 214 2.41 9.07 -12.14
CA GLY A 214 3.70 8.46 -11.85
C GLY A 214 3.64 7.40 -10.73
N VAL A 215 2.46 6.88 -10.44
CA VAL A 215 2.23 5.86 -9.41
C VAL A 215 2.12 4.50 -10.08
N SER A 216 2.93 3.55 -9.62
CA SER A 216 2.93 2.19 -10.15
C SER A 216 1.96 1.30 -9.38
N LEU A 217 1.41 0.32 -10.08
CA LEU A 217 0.52 -0.69 -9.50
C LEU A 217 1.19 -2.05 -9.64
N VAL A 218 1.28 -2.79 -8.54
CA VAL A 218 1.70 -4.20 -8.53
C VAL A 218 0.53 -5.00 -8.00
N LEU A 219 -0.12 -5.76 -8.89
CA LEU A 219 -1.37 -6.45 -8.60
C LEU A 219 -1.18 -7.96 -8.77
N VAL A 220 -1.44 -8.72 -7.71
CA VAL A 220 -1.63 -10.16 -7.82
C VAL A 220 -3.02 -10.44 -8.40
N VAL A 221 -3.07 -11.17 -9.51
CA VAL A 221 -4.33 -11.62 -10.13
C VAL A 221 -4.32 -13.12 -10.41
N GLY A 222 -5.44 -13.78 -10.12
CA GLY A 222 -5.67 -15.20 -10.38
C GLY A 222 -6.99 -15.48 -11.09
N GLY A 223 -8.01 -14.63 -10.92
CA GLY A 223 -9.34 -14.79 -11.52
C GLY A 223 -9.70 -13.72 -12.55
N VAL A 224 -9.08 -12.54 -12.49
CA VAL A 224 -9.41 -11.40 -13.36
C VAL A 224 -8.42 -11.24 -14.52
N GLY A 225 -8.86 -11.59 -15.73
CA GLY A 225 -8.07 -11.49 -16.96
C GLY A 225 -8.06 -10.12 -17.64
N ASP A 226 -9.01 -9.23 -17.33
CA ASP A 226 -9.18 -7.95 -18.02
C ASP A 226 -7.97 -7.00 -17.89
N TYR A 227 -7.12 -7.19 -16.88
CA TYR A 227 -5.91 -6.40 -16.70
C TYR A 227 -4.79 -6.75 -17.69
N LEU A 228 -4.84 -7.93 -18.33
CA LEU A 228 -3.78 -8.40 -19.25
C LEU A 228 -3.56 -7.44 -20.43
N ASP A 229 -4.61 -6.74 -20.87
CA ASP A 229 -4.54 -5.73 -21.93
C ASP A 229 -3.80 -4.45 -21.50
N LEU A 230 -3.77 -4.15 -20.20
CA LEU A 230 -3.28 -2.88 -19.65
C LEU A 230 -1.87 -3.01 -19.04
N ALA A 231 -1.44 -4.24 -18.77
CA ALA A 231 -0.20 -4.54 -18.08
C ALA A 231 1.03 -4.13 -18.90
N ASP A 232 1.97 -3.43 -18.24
CA ASP A 232 3.29 -3.15 -18.79
C ASP A 232 4.22 -4.35 -18.60
N THR A 233 4.02 -5.10 -17.52
CA THR A 233 4.79 -6.30 -17.19
C THR A 233 3.88 -7.36 -16.59
N VAL A 234 4.02 -8.61 -17.03
CA VAL A 234 3.34 -9.77 -16.45
C VAL A 234 4.37 -10.77 -15.97
N VAL A 235 4.36 -11.05 -14.68
CA VAL A 235 5.15 -12.09 -14.02
C VAL A 235 4.25 -13.28 -13.74
N LEU A 236 4.40 -14.35 -14.52
CA LEU A 236 3.72 -15.61 -14.32
C LEU A 236 4.50 -16.48 -13.32
N MET A 237 3.88 -16.82 -12.20
CA MET A 237 4.43 -17.71 -11.18
C MET A 237 4.01 -19.16 -11.47
N GLU A 238 5.00 -20.03 -11.69
CA GLU A 238 4.80 -21.46 -11.92
C GLU A 238 5.75 -22.28 -11.07
N ALA A 239 5.20 -23.18 -10.23
CA ALA A 239 6.00 -23.99 -9.31
C ALA A 239 7.05 -23.15 -8.54
N TYR A 240 6.62 -22.00 -8.03
CA TYR A 240 7.43 -21.04 -7.25
C TYR A 240 8.53 -20.32 -8.03
N ARG A 241 8.52 -20.37 -9.37
CA ARG A 241 9.47 -19.67 -10.23
C ARG A 241 8.77 -18.58 -11.05
N PRO A 242 9.33 -17.37 -11.14
CA PRO A 242 8.80 -16.32 -11.99
C PRO A 242 9.22 -16.52 -13.46
N LYS A 243 8.28 -16.27 -14.36
CA LYS A 243 8.50 -16.14 -15.80
C LYS A 243 7.93 -14.79 -16.24
N GLU A 244 8.69 -14.03 -17.02
CA GLU A 244 8.15 -12.84 -17.67
C GLU A 244 7.31 -13.30 -18.87
N ALA A 245 6.02 -12.95 -18.86
CA ALA A 245 5.00 -13.47 -19.75
C ALA A 245 4.18 -12.35 -20.41
N THR A 246 4.69 -11.12 -20.51
CA THR A 246 3.95 -9.97 -21.04
C THR A 246 3.54 -10.18 -22.50
N ALA A 247 4.43 -10.73 -23.33
CA ALA A 247 4.10 -11.01 -24.73
C ALA A 247 3.01 -12.09 -24.87
N GLU A 248 3.06 -13.11 -24.01
CA GLU A 248 2.08 -14.19 -23.94
C GLU A 248 0.72 -13.66 -23.47
N ALA A 249 0.69 -12.88 -22.39
CA ALA A 249 -0.49 -12.20 -21.87
C ALA A 249 -1.18 -11.33 -22.92
N ARG A 250 -0.40 -10.51 -23.66
CA ARG A 250 -0.93 -9.69 -24.76
C ARG A 250 -1.48 -10.52 -25.91
N ALA A 251 -0.93 -11.71 -26.17
CA ALA A 251 -1.46 -12.62 -27.18
C ALA A 251 -2.80 -13.23 -26.74
N VAL A 252 -2.90 -13.66 -25.48
CA VAL A 252 -4.14 -14.17 -24.88
C VAL A 252 -5.24 -13.11 -24.91
N ALA A 253 -4.94 -11.88 -24.49
CA ALA A 253 -5.93 -10.81 -24.43
C ALA A 253 -6.46 -10.40 -25.84
N ARG A 254 -5.59 -10.43 -26.87
CA ARG A 254 -6.02 -10.28 -28.27
C ARG A 254 -6.89 -11.43 -28.77
N ALA A 255 -6.58 -12.67 -28.38
CA ALA A 255 -7.33 -13.86 -28.79
C ALA A 255 -8.68 -13.97 -28.07
N HIS A 256 -8.77 -13.43 -26.86
CA HIS A 256 -9.97 -13.44 -26.02
C HIS A 256 -10.31 -12.02 -25.54
N PRO A 257 -10.83 -11.16 -26.43
CA PRO A 257 -11.21 -9.80 -26.06
C PRO A 257 -12.27 -9.80 -24.95
N THR A 258 -12.13 -8.90 -23.99
CA THR A 258 -13.04 -8.78 -22.83
C THR A 258 -14.49 -8.47 -23.23
N GLY A 259 -14.69 -7.81 -24.38
CA GLY A 259 -15.98 -7.27 -24.81
C GLY A 259 -16.47 -6.12 -23.93
N ARG A 260 -15.64 -5.66 -22.99
CA ARG A 260 -15.95 -4.62 -22.02
C ARG A 260 -15.88 -3.25 -22.69
N ALA A 261 -16.80 -2.37 -22.34
CA ALA A 261 -16.70 -0.96 -22.70
C ALA A 261 -15.75 -0.26 -21.71
N TYR A 262 -14.62 0.24 -22.23
CA TYR A 262 -13.74 1.14 -21.49
C TYR A 262 -14.27 2.55 -21.69
N GLY A 263 -14.93 3.10 -20.67
CA GLY A 263 -15.42 4.47 -20.68
C GLY A 263 -14.41 5.43 -20.06
N GLU A 264 -14.45 6.70 -20.46
CA GLU A 264 -13.75 7.73 -19.71
C GLU A 264 -14.41 7.89 -18.33
N PRO A 265 -13.64 7.80 -17.24
CA PRO A 265 -14.21 8.00 -15.92
C PRO A 265 -14.83 9.39 -15.76
N ARG A 266 -16.00 9.46 -15.12
CA ARG A 266 -16.79 10.71 -14.97
C ARG A 266 -16.04 11.82 -14.23
N TYR A 267 -15.20 11.45 -13.26
CA TYR A 267 -14.41 12.38 -12.45
C TYR A 267 -12.93 12.12 -12.67
N PRO A 268 -12.06 13.15 -12.67
CA PRO A 268 -10.62 12.92 -12.73
C PRO A 268 -10.12 12.23 -11.46
N LEU A 269 -9.05 11.43 -11.56
CA LEU A 269 -8.33 10.94 -10.38
C LEU A 269 -7.57 12.10 -9.73
N ARG A 270 -8.27 12.87 -8.91
CA ARG A 270 -7.72 14.03 -8.18
C ARG A 270 -7.88 13.81 -6.69
N VAL A 271 -6.76 13.76 -5.99
CA VAL A 271 -6.75 13.70 -4.53
C VAL A 271 -6.96 15.09 -3.95
N ARG A 272 -7.84 15.16 -2.96
CA ARG A 272 -8.23 16.39 -2.29
C ARG A 272 -7.69 16.39 -0.86
N PRO A 273 -6.71 17.25 -0.52
CA PRO A 273 -6.03 17.18 0.77
C PRO A 273 -6.91 17.56 1.94
N ARG A 274 -6.77 16.84 3.04
CA ARG A 274 -7.57 16.99 4.27
C ARG A 274 -6.67 17.48 5.40
N ALA A 275 -7.14 18.45 6.16
CA ALA A 275 -6.44 18.96 7.33
C ALA A 275 -7.17 18.49 8.61
N PRO A 276 -6.53 17.66 9.46
CA PRO A 276 -7.15 17.18 10.68
C PRO A 276 -7.28 18.29 11.72
N LEU A 277 -8.36 18.21 12.51
CA LEU A 277 -8.56 19.04 13.69
C LEU A 277 -7.81 18.45 14.90
N PRO A 278 -7.27 19.28 15.81
CA PRO A 278 -6.54 18.81 16.99
C PRO A 278 -7.29 17.75 17.79
N GLU A 279 -8.59 17.95 18.04
CA GLU A 279 -9.44 17.05 18.82
C GLU A 279 -9.51 15.61 18.28
N SER A 280 -9.15 15.39 17.00
CA SER A 280 -9.05 14.06 16.39
C SER A 280 -8.05 13.15 17.10
N PHE A 281 -7.04 13.75 17.74
CA PHE A 281 -5.90 13.05 18.33
C PHE A 281 -5.88 13.15 19.86
N ASP A 282 -7.00 13.55 20.50
CA ASP A 282 -7.08 13.64 21.95
C ASP A 282 -7.31 12.25 22.59
N PRO A 283 -6.36 11.68 23.35
CA PRO A 283 -6.51 10.36 23.96
C PRO A 283 -7.18 10.41 25.34
N ARG A 284 -7.73 11.55 25.77
CA ARG A 284 -8.23 11.72 27.14
C ARG A 284 -9.56 11.01 27.36
N ARG A 285 -9.63 10.28 28.47
CA ARG A 285 -10.85 9.75 29.08
C ARG A 285 -11.04 10.40 30.45
N GLY A 286 -11.85 11.46 30.50
CA GLY A 286 -11.94 12.32 31.68
C GLY A 286 -10.62 13.05 31.94
N ARG A 287 -9.92 12.70 33.04
CA ARG A 287 -8.63 13.32 33.41
C ARG A 287 -7.39 12.48 33.07
N LYS A 288 -7.56 11.26 32.52
CA LYS A 288 -6.44 10.35 32.23
C LYS A 288 -6.32 10.11 30.73
N GLU A 289 -5.10 10.11 30.23
CA GLU A 289 -4.78 9.69 28.88
C GLU A 289 -4.64 8.16 28.83
N ARG A 290 -5.15 7.55 27.77
CA ARG A 290 -5.05 6.10 27.58
C ARG A 290 -4.50 5.80 26.20
N VAL A 291 -3.23 5.42 26.15
CA VAL A 291 -2.56 4.98 24.91
C VAL A 291 -1.89 3.65 25.19
N LYS A 292 -2.30 2.58 24.50
CA LYS A 292 -1.74 1.25 24.70
C LYS A 292 -1.85 0.39 23.44
N GLY A 293 -0.73 -0.07 22.93
CA GLY A 293 -0.72 -1.10 21.89
C GLY A 293 -1.18 -2.47 22.40
N ARG A 294 -1.91 -3.20 21.57
CA ARG A 294 -2.32 -4.59 21.80
C ARG A 294 -1.94 -5.43 20.58
N GLY A 295 -0.81 -6.14 20.70
CA GLY A 295 -0.24 -6.90 19.59
C GLY A 295 0.23 -5.97 18.45
N LEU A 296 0.19 -6.48 17.22
CA LEU A 296 0.51 -5.74 15.99
C LEU A 296 -0.70 -5.04 15.36
N ARG A 297 -1.91 -5.40 15.80
CA ARG A 297 -3.15 -5.12 15.07
C ARG A 297 -4.06 -4.09 15.72
N GLU A 298 -3.79 -3.71 16.96
CA GLU A 298 -4.70 -2.82 17.69
C GLU A 298 -3.91 -1.77 18.48
N LEU A 299 -4.36 -0.53 18.41
CA LEU A 299 -3.94 0.55 19.30
C LEU A 299 -5.16 1.05 20.09
N LEU A 300 -5.13 0.88 21.41
CA LEU A 300 -6.11 1.51 22.29
C LEU A 300 -5.73 2.99 22.43
N TYR A 301 -6.61 3.89 22.01
CA TYR A 301 -6.39 5.33 22.03
C TYR A 301 -7.63 6.05 22.57
N GLY A 302 -7.55 6.57 23.79
CA GLY A 302 -8.70 7.11 24.52
C GLY A 302 -9.76 6.05 24.81
N GLU A 303 -10.95 6.26 24.27
CA GLU A 303 -12.07 5.30 24.35
C GLU A 303 -12.15 4.39 23.12
N GLU A 304 -11.31 4.60 22.12
CA GLU A 304 -11.36 3.89 20.84
C GLU A 304 -10.30 2.79 20.72
N VAL A 305 -10.59 1.86 19.81
CA VAL A 305 -9.61 0.90 19.31
C VAL A 305 -9.35 1.26 17.85
N VAL A 306 -8.11 1.65 17.55
CA VAL A 306 -7.67 1.82 16.17
C VAL A 306 -7.24 0.46 15.66
N ASP A 307 -7.97 -0.03 14.66
CA ASP A 307 -7.61 -1.26 13.95
C ASP A 307 -6.44 -0.97 13.00
N LEU A 308 -5.36 -1.72 13.16
CA LEU A 308 -4.13 -1.64 12.37
C LEU A 308 -3.90 -2.94 11.59
N SER A 309 -4.86 -3.86 11.58
CA SER A 309 -4.75 -5.19 10.95
C SER A 309 -4.42 -5.12 9.47
N ALA A 310 -4.87 -4.06 8.79
CA ALA A 310 -4.59 -3.86 7.38
C ALA A 310 -3.22 -3.23 7.08
N LEU A 311 -2.51 -2.78 8.13
CA LEU A 311 -1.17 -2.21 8.02
C LEU A 311 -0.12 -3.29 8.25
N ASP A 312 0.98 -3.22 7.51
CA ASP A 312 2.07 -4.19 7.55
C ASP A 312 3.09 -3.90 8.67
N LEU A 313 2.58 -3.61 9.87
CA LEU A 313 3.41 -3.45 11.07
C LEU A 313 3.95 -4.80 11.52
N PHE A 314 5.24 -4.86 11.87
CA PHE A 314 5.93 -6.11 12.19
C PHE A 314 6.47 -6.14 13.63
N GLU A 315 6.45 -5.01 14.35
CA GLU A 315 6.82 -4.95 15.77
C GLU A 315 5.84 -4.16 16.65
N HIS A 316 5.63 -4.63 17.89
CA HIS A 316 4.77 -3.93 18.86
C HIS A 316 5.29 -2.50 19.17
N ALA A 317 6.60 -2.29 19.03
CA ALA A 317 7.22 -0.99 19.20
C ALA A 317 6.74 0.05 18.18
N GLN A 318 6.39 -0.38 16.96
CA GLN A 318 5.79 0.50 15.94
C GLN A 318 4.37 0.92 16.33
N VAL A 319 3.56 -0.01 16.84
CA VAL A 319 2.20 0.30 17.33
C VAL A 319 2.24 1.34 18.46
N ARG A 320 3.20 1.19 19.39
CA ARG A 320 3.40 2.16 20.47
C ARG A 320 3.88 3.52 19.94
N ALA A 321 4.80 3.51 18.97
CA ALA A 321 5.28 4.73 18.33
C ALA A 321 4.15 5.47 17.63
N THR A 322 3.24 4.79 16.93
CA THR A 322 2.03 5.40 16.35
C THR A 322 1.22 6.16 17.39
N GLY A 323 0.99 5.57 18.58
CA GLY A 323 0.30 6.26 19.67
C GLY A 323 1.04 7.49 20.20
N ALA A 324 2.37 7.44 20.28
CA ALA A 324 3.19 8.59 20.67
C ALA A 324 3.16 9.71 19.59
N PHE A 325 3.21 9.32 18.32
CA PHE A 325 3.10 10.25 17.20
C PHE A 325 1.70 10.88 17.09
N PHE A 326 0.63 10.18 17.44
CA PHE A 326 -0.70 10.79 17.55
C PHE A 326 -0.74 11.91 18.60
N GLN A 327 -0.10 11.73 19.75
CA GLN A 327 0.00 12.80 20.76
C GLN A 327 0.83 13.98 20.26
N ARG A 328 1.83 13.74 19.41
CA ARG A 328 2.52 14.81 18.70
C ARG A 328 1.62 15.51 17.68
N LEU A 329 0.83 14.74 16.91
CA LEU A 329 -0.15 15.28 15.96
C LEU A 329 -1.23 16.12 16.67
N LEU A 330 -1.65 15.77 17.88
CA LEU A 330 -2.54 16.60 18.70
C LEU A 330 -2.01 18.03 18.89
N ARG A 331 -0.69 18.19 19.05
CA ARG A 331 -0.04 19.50 19.20
C ARG A 331 0.20 20.23 17.88
N LEU A 332 0.30 19.49 16.77
CA LEU A 332 0.63 20.05 15.46
C LEU A 332 -0.60 20.35 14.60
N ALA A 333 -1.66 19.57 14.74
CA ALA A 333 -2.89 19.72 13.96
C ALA A 333 -3.59 21.03 14.29
N ASP A 334 -4.15 21.67 13.26
CA ASP A 334 -4.69 23.03 13.32
C ASP A 334 -5.96 23.20 12.45
N GLY A 335 -6.41 22.13 11.77
CA GLY A 335 -7.51 22.18 10.81
C GLY A 335 -7.21 22.93 9.51
N LYS A 336 -5.94 23.25 9.23
CA LYS A 336 -5.48 24.01 8.05
C LYS A 336 -4.34 23.32 7.32
N THR A 337 -3.40 22.72 8.03
CA THR A 337 -2.25 22.03 7.47
C THR A 337 -2.65 20.62 6.98
N PRO A 338 -2.33 20.24 5.74
CA PRO A 338 -2.65 18.90 5.22
C PRO A 338 -2.09 17.76 6.08
N LEU A 339 -2.83 16.66 6.19
CA LEU A 339 -2.47 15.48 6.99
C LEU A 339 -1.06 14.97 6.64
N ARG A 340 -0.74 14.86 5.35
CA ARG A 340 0.59 14.44 4.90
C ARG A 340 1.72 15.30 5.51
N THR A 341 1.57 16.62 5.44
CA THR A 341 2.57 17.56 5.96
C THR A 341 2.67 17.46 7.49
N LEU A 342 1.56 17.25 8.20
CA LEU A 342 1.57 17.04 9.64
C LEU A 342 2.27 15.73 10.03
N VAL A 343 2.02 14.66 9.29
CA VAL A 343 2.69 13.36 9.46
C VAL A 343 4.19 13.50 9.23
N GLU A 344 4.62 14.15 8.15
CA GLU A 344 6.03 14.42 7.87
C GLU A 344 6.68 15.24 9.01
N ARG A 345 6.01 16.30 9.51
CA ARG A 345 6.48 17.10 10.67
C ARG A 345 6.50 16.31 11.98
N ALA A 346 5.57 15.39 12.17
CA ALA A 346 5.55 14.54 13.36
C ALA A 346 6.76 13.59 13.38
N LEU A 347 7.14 13.06 12.21
CA LEU A 347 8.23 12.10 12.04
C LEU A 347 9.63 12.74 11.94
N GLN A 348 9.73 14.07 11.89
CA GLN A 348 11.02 14.78 11.99
C GLN A 348 11.70 14.63 13.36
N GLU A 349 11.02 14.08 14.36
CA GLU A 349 11.66 13.70 15.61
C GLU A 349 12.46 12.41 15.43
N GLU A 350 13.78 12.55 15.29
CA GLU A 350 14.69 11.41 15.14
C GLU A 350 15.01 10.72 16.48
N ASP A 351 14.93 11.48 17.59
CA ASP A 351 15.17 10.95 18.93
C ASP A 351 13.85 10.45 19.54
N LEU A 352 13.53 9.18 19.28
CA LEU A 352 12.32 8.52 19.78
C LEU A 352 12.20 8.60 21.32
N PHE A 353 13.29 8.73 22.08
CA PHE A 353 13.24 8.89 23.53
C PHE A 353 12.55 10.20 23.96
N ARG A 354 12.40 11.17 23.07
CA ARG A 354 11.72 12.45 23.33
C ARG A 354 10.21 12.39 23.12
N LEU A 355 9.67 11.31 22.54
CA LEU A 355 8.25 11.15 22.28
C LEU A 355 7.42 10.71 23.49
N GLU A 356 8.01 10.68 24.69
CA GLU A 356 7.47 10.31 26.03
C GLU A 356 7.77 8.88 26.51
N GLY A 357 7.51 8.63 27.81
CA GLY A 357 8.05 7.57 28.69
C GLY A 357 7.69 6.11 28.39
N VAL A 358 7.60 5.72 27.12
CA VAL A 358 7.44 4.33 26.69
C VAL A 358 8.82 3.78 26.31
N PRO A 359 9.37 2.77 27.02
CA PRO A 359 10.78 2.38 26.90
C PRO A 359 11.15 1.65 25.60
N GLU A 360 10.19 1.41 24.71
CA GLU A 360 10.38 0.56 23.53
C GLU A 360 9.58 1.08 22.33
N LEU A 361 10.19 1.98 21.57
CA LEU A 361 9.63 2.56 20.34
C LEU A 361 10.46 2.14 19.13
N ALA A 362 9.80 1.98 17.99
CA ALA A 362 10.42 1.75 16.70
C ALA A 362 9.81 2.73 15.68
N GLN A 363 10.64 3.24 14.78
CA GLN A 363 10.20 4.21 13.78
C GLN A 363 9.08 3.61 12.90
N VAL A 364 8.17 4.48 12.46
CA VAL A 364 7.15 4.16 11.45
C VAL A 364 7.33 5.06 10.23
N ARG A 365 6.88 4.60 9.07
CA ARG A 365 6.89 5.38 7.84
C ARG A 365 5.73 6.38 7.84
N PRO A 366 5.85 7.49 7.07
CA PRO A 366 4.75 8.43 6.87
C PRO A 366 3.44 7.76 6.43
N LEU A 367 3.54 6.77 5.54
CA LEU A 367 2.39 6.03 5.02
C LEU A 367 1.69 5.21 6.11
N GLU A 368 2.42 4.64 7.07
CA GLU A 368 1.84 3.90 8.20
C GLU A 368 1.17 4.82 9.21
N LEU A 369 1.83 5.91 9.61
CA LEU A 369 1.27 6.87 10.57
C LEU A 369 0.02 7.55 10.02
N GLY A 370 0.06 7.99 8.76
CA GLY A 370 -1.10 8.60 8.11
C GLY A 370 -2.25 7.60 7.91
N ALA A 371 -1.94 6.37 7.51
CA ALA A 371 -2.95 5.31 7.37
C ALA A 371 -3.59 4.94 8.71
N ALA A 372 -2.82 4.89 9.80
CA ALA A 372 -3.35 4.71 11.15
C ALA A 372 -4.26 5.89 11.55
N ALA A 373 -3.86 7.13 11.26
CA ALA A 373 -4.68 8.32 11.55
C ALA A 373 -6.03 8.26 10.82
N ASN A 374 -6.04 7.81 9.55
CA ASN A 374 -7.24 7.61 8.75
C ASN A 374 -8.21 6.53 9.29
N ARG A 375 -7.78 5.74 10.27
CA ARG A 375 -8.58 4.69 10.92
C ARG A 375 -9.03 5.08 12.33
N LEU A 376 -8.68 6.27 12.81
CA LEU A 376 -9.29 6.84 14.01
C LEU A 376 -10.76 7.15 13.71
N ARG A 377 -11.69 6.64 14.52
CA ARG A 377 -13.13 6.96 14.36
C ARG A 377 -13.43 8.38 14.83
N ALA A 378 -12.66 8.85 15.81
CA ALA A 378 -12.65 10.23 16.26
C ALA A 378 -12.10 11.23 15.23
N LEU A 379 -11.50 10.79 14.11
CA LEU A 379 -10.90 11.68 13.12
C LEU A 379 -11.93 12.71 12.62
N ARG A 380 -11.56 13.99 12.68
CA ARG A 380 -12.30 15.11 12.10
C ARG A 380 -11.36 15.92 11.24
N VAL A 381 -11.78 16.20 10.02
CA VAL A 381 -10.95 16.88 9.02
C VAL A 381 -11.72 18.03 8.37
N ARG A 382 -10.98 18.96 7.77
CA ARG A 382 -11.49 19.95 6.84
C ARG A 382 -10.87 19.73 5.47
N GLN A 383 -11.63 19.99 4.42
CA GLN A 383 -11.06 20.05 3.08
C GLN A 383 -10.17 21.29 2.96
N VAL A 384 -8.96 21.14 2.44
CA VAL A 384 -8.06 22.26 2.17
C VAL A 384 -7.65 22.29 0.70
N ASP A 385 -7.39 23.48 0.19
CA ASP A 385 -7.04 23.66 -1.22
C ASP A 385 -5.64 23.09 -1.52
N PRO A 386 -5.46 22.43 -2.67
CA PRO A 386 -4.18 21.83 -3.04
C PRO A 386 -3.05 22.85 -3.27
N SER A 387 -3.34 24.15 -3.38
CA SER A 387 -2.35 25.22 -3.48
C SER A 387 -1.52 25.42 -2.22
N HIS A 388 -1.89 24.82 -1.08
CA HIS A 388 -1.14 24.88 0.18
C HIS A 388 -0.10 23.76 0.36
N GLN A 389 0.16 22.93 -0.67
CA GLN A 389 1.16 21.85 -0.60
C GLN A 389 2.61 22.30 -0.80
N GLY A 390 2.90 23.60 -0.94
CA GLY A 390 4.24 24.07 -1.35
C GLY A 390 4.63 25.46 -0.87
N SER A 391 4.57 25.71 0.44
CA SER A 391 5.31 26.81 1.09
C SER A 391 6.25 26.27 2.15
#